data_AF-A0A6P0X2Y0-F1
#
_entry.id   AF-A0A6P0X2Y0-F1
#
_cell.length_a   1.000
_cell.length_b   1.000
_cell.length_c   1.000
_cell.angle_alpha   90.00
_cell.angle_beta   90.00
_cell.angle_gamma   90.00
#
_symmetry.space_group_name_H-M   'P 1'
#
loop_
_entity.id
_entity.type
_entity.pdbx_description
1 polymer ?
#
loop_
_entity_poly.entity_id
_entity_poly.type
_entity_poly.pdbx_seq_one_letter_code
_entity_poly.pdbx_strand_id
1 'polypeptide(L)'
;MEPIPKQLIPLLLIAGVVAWLAVNAFSSMIFGSLGTTAADPAWSYVVALGISLAIAGASCGIRVKIGSKSMVGRFVTTISGTASSALLGFYYGGTITNNNPQIAIASAVFGGIVIASAIIFVRRKFVAVAVTVVGTVASYGFAFFVASIAIAYLSVQKFLAGVIWGSLSVGYIWLTINSLTLLVRELREG
;
A
#
# COMPACT_ATOMS: atom_id res chain seq x y z
N MET A 1 -21.23 27.50 -10.30
CA MET A 1 -19.80 27.20 -10.05
C MET A 1 -19.60 27.29 -8.56
N GLU A 2 -19.62 26.16 -7.85
CA GLU A 2 -19.30 26.14 -6.41
C GLU A 2 -17.83 26.57 -6.21
N PRO A 3 -17.53 27.43 -5.22
CA PRO A 3 -16.16 27.86 -4.96
C PRO A 3 -15.32 26.65 -4.55
N ILE A 4 -14.25 26.39 -5.30
CA ILE A 4 -13.27 25.35 -4.98
C ILE A 4 -12.71 25.66 -3.57
N PRO A 5 -12.87 24.76 -2.58
CA PRO A 5 -12.39 25.03 -1.24
C PRO A 5 -10.85 25.14 -1.27
N LYS A 6 -10.30 26.17 -0.60
CA LYS A 6 -8.85 26.48 -0.58
C LYS A 6 -7.95 25.32 -0.11
N GLN A 7 -8.53 24.27 0.49
CA GLN A 7 -7.82 23.09 0.97
C GLN A 7 -7.70 21.97 -0.09
N LEU A 8 -8.41 22.04 -1.21
CA LEU A 8 -8.47 20.97 -2.20
C LEU A 8 -7.19 20.87 -3.04
N ILE A 9 -6.59 22.01 -3.39
CA ILE A 9 -5.32 22.09 -4.14
C ILE A 9 -4.16 21.42 -3.37
N PRO A 10 -3.86 21.77 -2.10
CA PRO A 10 -2.77 21.11 -1.37
C PRO A 10 -3.04 19.62 -1.09
N LEU A 11 -4.31 19.22 -0.94
CA LEU A 11 -4.70 17.82 -0.79
C LEU A 11 -4.41 16.99 -2.05
N LEU A 12 -4.78 17.50 -3.22
CA LEU A 12 -4.46 16.89 -4.51
C LEU A 12 -2.95 16.79 -4.73
N LEU A 13 -2.21 17.83 -4.37
CA LEU A 13 -0.76 17.87 -4.53
C LEU A 13 -0.08 16.80 -3.66
N ILE A 14 -0.49 16.68 -2.39
CA ILE A 14 0.00 15.62 -1.48
C ILE A 14 -0.38 14.25 -2.02
N ALA A 15 -1.64 14.05 -2.43
CA ALA A 15 -2.09 12.78 -2.99
C ALA A 15 -1.28 12.39 -4.23
N GLY A 16 -1.01 13.34 -5.13
CA GLY A 16 -0.22 13.11 -6.34
C GLY A 16 1.23 12.72 -6.03
N VAL A 17 1.91 13.47 -5.15
CA VAL A 17 3.30 13.18 -4.76
C VAL A 17 3.41 11.83 -4.05
N VAL A 18 2.49 11.54 -3.13
CA VAL A 18 2.47 10.28 -2.38
C VAL A 18 2.16 9.10 -3.31
N ALA A 19 1.21 9.25 -4.22
CA ALA A 19 0.91 8.24 -5.24
C ALA A 19 2.14 7.97 -6.12
N TRP A 20 2.81 9.02 -6.60
CA TRP A 20 4.01 8.90 -7.42
C TRP A 20 5.12 8.12 -6.70
N LEU A 21 5.42 8.50 -5.45
CA LEU A 21 6.43 7.84 -4.63
C LEU A 21 6.08 6.36 -4.38
N ALA A 22 4.81 6.07 -4.09
CA ALA A 22 4.33 4.71 -3.84
C ALA A 22 4.37 3.85 -5.09
N VAL A 23 3.93 4.36 -6.25
CA VAL A 23 3.98 3.64 -7.52
C VAL A 23 5.44 3.33 -7.88
N ASN A 24 6.33 4.32 -7.82
CA ASN A 24 7.75 4.12 -8.12
C ASN A 24 8.39 3.03 -7.24
N ALA A 25 8.15 3.11 -5.93
CA ALA A 25 8.72 2.17 -4.96
C ALA A 25 8.13 0.76 -5.12
N PHE A 26 6.79 0.64 -5.13
CA PHE A 26 6.12 -0.66 -5.20
C PHE A 26 6.34 -1.34 -6.55
N SER A 27 6.30 -0.62 -7.67
CA SER A 27 6.65 -1.19 -8.97
C SER A 27 8.07 -1.74 -8.99
N SER A 28 9.05 -0.98 -8.49
CA SER A 28 10.45 -1.42 -8.46
C SER A 28 10.64 -2.67 -7.58
N MET A 29 9.99 -2.70 -6.40
CA MET A 29 10.03 -3.87 -5.51
C MET A 29 9.32 -5.09 -6.11
N ILE A 30 8.15 -4.90 -6.70
CA ILE A 30 7.38 -5.98 -7.34
C ILE A 30 8.14 -6.54 -8.54
N PHE A 31 8.57 -5.70 -9.48
CA PHE A 31 9.31 -6.17 -10.66
C PHE A 31 10.66 -6.78 -10.29
N GLY A 32 11.35 -6.23 -9.28
CA GLY A 32 12.58 -6.81 -8.75
C GLY A 32 12.39 -8.17 -8.06
N SER A 33 11.16 -8.47 -7.61
CA SER A 33 10.80 -9.76 -7.01
C SER A 33 10.23 -10.78 -8.01
N LEU A 34 9.98 -10.38 -9.25
CA LEU A 34 9.52 -11.31 -10.28
C LEU A 34 10.71 -12.16 -10.76
N GLY A 35 10.55 -13.49 -10.71
CA GLY A 35 11.58 -14.44 -11.13
C GLY A 35 12.41 -15.04 -10.01
N THR A 36 12.35 -14.48 -8.79
CA THR A 36 12.92 -15.15 -7.61
C THR A 36 12.13 -16.39 -7.22
N THR A 37 12.83 -17.45 -6.88
CA THR A 37 12.26 -18.76 -6.55
C THR A 37 12.39 -19.04 -5.05
N ALA A 38 11.65 -20.03 -4.55
CA ALA A 38 11.74 -20.46 -3.15
C ALA A 38 13.13 -21.00 -2.75
N ALA A 39 14.00 -21.29 -3.72
CA ALA A 39 15.38 -21.69 -3.49
C ALA A 39 16.32 -20.49 -3.28
N ASP A 40 15.90 -19.27 -3.65
CA ASP A 40 16.72 -18.08 -3.52
C ASP A 40 16.67 -17.52 -2.09
N PRO A 41 17.80 -17.09 -1.50
CA PRO A 41 17.82 -16.43 -0.19
C PRO A 41 16.94 -15.17 -0.13
N ALA A 42 16.69 -14.53 -1.27
CA ALA A 42 15.83 -13.37 -1.40
C ALA A 42 14.32 -13.70 -1.30
N TRP A 43 13.93 -14.98 -1.26
CA TRP A 43 12.52 -15.38 -1.18
C TRP A 43 11.80 -14.83 0.06
N SER A 44 12.50 -14.75 1.20
CA SER A 44 11.95 -14.14 2.41
C SER A 44 11.54 -12.68 2.21
N TYR A 45 12.26 -11.94 1.35
CA TYR A 45 11.91 -10.56 1.01
C TYR A 45 10.62 -10.49 0.18
N VAL A 46 10.46 -11.39 -0.80
CA VAL A 46 9.25 -11.48 -1.64
C VAL A 46 8.01 -11.77 -0.79
N VAL A 47 8.14 -12.71 0.16
CA VAL A 47 7.06 -13.05 1.09
C VAL A 47 6.73 -11.86 2.00
N ALA A 48 7.73 -11.20 2.57
CA ALA A 48 7.53 -10.04 3.43
C ALA A 48 6.87 -8.86 2.69
N LEU A 49 7.29 -8.62 1.45
CA LEU A 49 6.70 -7.63 0.54
C LEU A 49 5.23 -7.96 0.31
N GLY A 50 4.93 -9.18 -0.12
CA GLY A 50 3.55 -9.64 -0.37
C GLY A 50 2.65 -9.50 0.86
N ILE A 51 3.11 -9.93 2.04
CA ILE A 51 2.35 -9.81 3.29
C ILE A 51 2.11 -8.34 3.65
N SER A 52 3.11 -7.49 3.51
CA SER A 52 2.98 -6.06 3.85
C SER A 52 2.03 -5.33 2.93
N LEU A 53 2.09 -5.61 1.61
CA LEU A 53 1.16 -5.10 0.61
C LEU A 53 -0.27 -5.59 0.86
N ALA A 54 -0.44 -6.86 1.21
CA ALA A 54 -1.73 -7.45 1.59
C ALA A 54 -2.34 -6.73 2.80
N ILE A 55 -1.57 -6.58 3.88
CA ILE A 55 -2.02 -5.92 5.10
C ILE A 55 -2.36 -4.45 4.82
N ALA A 56 -1.47 -3.72 4.15
CA ALA A 56 -1.67 -2.31 3.81
C ALA A 56 -2.89 -2.09 2.93
N GLY A 57 -3.10 -2.95 1.93
CA GLY A 57 -4.22 -2.86 1.00
C GLY A 57 -5.56 -3.27 1.62
N ALA A 58 -5.60 -4.44 2.28
CA ALA A 58 -6.83 -4.94 2.92
C ALA A 58 -7.34 -3.99 4.01
N SER A 59 -6.45 -3.45 4.83
CA SER A 59 -6.81 -2.47 5.85
C SER A 59 -7.47 -1.22 5.25
N CYS A 60 -6.92 -0.69 4.16
CA CYS A 60 -7.51 0.47 3.47
C CYS A 60 -8.90 0.15 2.90
N GLY A 61 -9.07 -0.99 2.23
CA GLY A 61 -10.36 -1.41 1.65
C GLY A 61 -11.44 -1.71 2.70
N ILE A 62 -11.08 -2.28 3.84
CA ILE A 62 -12.02 -2.59 4.95
C ILE A 62 -12.49 -1.32 5.65
N ARG A 63 -11.66 -0.27 5.69
CA ARG A 63 -11.99 1.04 6.31
C ARG A 63 -13.25 1.67 5.71
N VAL A 64 -13.57 1.34 4.44
CA VAL A 64 -14.78 1.76 3.73
C VAL A 64 -16.07 1.29 4.40
N LYS A 65 -16.08 0.06 4.92
CA LYS A 65 -17.28 -0.53 5.56
C LYS A 65 -17.40 -0.18 7.04
N ILE A 66 -16.28 0.06 7.73
CA ILE A 66 -16.24 0.25 9.20
C ILE A 66 -16.48 1.71 9.60
N GLY A 67 -16.29 2.66 8.68
CA GLY A 67 -16.48 4.08 8.94
C GLY A 67 -15.31 4.72 9.70
N SER A 68 -14.85 5.87 9.21
CA SER A 68 -13.65 6.58 9.71
C SER A 68 -13.75 7.05 11.18
N LYS A 69 -14.96 7.12 11.76
CA LYS A 69 -15.19 7.60 13.13
C LYS A 69 -15.06 6.52 14.23
N SER A 70 -15.04 5.23 13.87
CA SER A 70 -14.92 4.15 14.85
C SER A 70 -13.47 3.97 15.35
N MET A 71 -13.31 3.50 16.60
CA MET A 71 -12.00 3.12 17.17
C MET A 71 -11.29 2.09 16.30
N VAL A 72 -12.05 1.18 15.69
CA VAL A 72 -11.55 0.18 14.73
C VAL A 72 -11.02 0.84 13.46
N GLY A 73 -11.71 1.88 12.95
CA GLY A 73 -11.24 2.65 11.79
C GLY A 73 -9.90 3.34 12.03
N ARG A 74 -9.65 3.85 13.25
CA ARG A 74 -8.34 4.42 13.62
C ARG A 74 -7.24 3.37 13.69
N PHE A 75 -7.52 2.22 14.28
CA PHE A 75 -6.56 1.10 14.32
C PHE A 75 -6.17 0.65 12.92
N VAL A 76 -7.17 0.45 12.06
CA VAL A 76 -6.98 0.05 10.66
C VAL A 76 -6.17 1.09 9.87
N THR A 77 -6.43 2.39 10.09
CA THR A 77 -5.65 3.48 9.46
C THR A 77 -4.20 3.48 9.95
N THR A 78 -3.98 3.23 11.23
CA THR A 78 -2.65 3.18 11.83
C THR A 78 -1.85 2.00 11.28
N ILE A 79 -2.46 0.81 11.20
CA ILE A 79 -1.82 -0.38 10.63
C ILE A 79 -1.49 -0.15 9.15
N SER A 80 -2.44 0.36 8.36
CA SER A 80 -2.24 0.65 6.94
C SER A 80 -1.12 1.66 6.71
N GLY A 81 -1.15 2.77 7.46
CA GLY A 81 -0.16 3.83 7.38
C GLY A 81 1.23 3.33 7.78
N THR A 82 1.34 2.64 8.92
CA THR A 82 2.60 2.09 9.43
C THR A 82 3.19 1.08 8.45
N ALA A 83 2.41 0.12 7.95
CA ALA A 83 2.88 -0.86 6.97
C ALA A 83 3.36 -0.18 5.67
N SER A 84 2.59 0.78 5.17
CA SER A 84 2.91 1.54 3.96
C SER A 84 4.19 2.39 4.12
N SER A 85 4.31 3.10 5.24
CA SER A 85 5.48 3.94 5.54
C SER A 85 6.72 3.09 5.78
N ALA A 86 6.58 1.94 6.44
CA ALA A 86 7.67 0.99 6.63
C ALA A 86 8.19 0.45 5.29
N LEU A 87 7.30 0.12 4.35
CA LEU A 87 7.70 -0.32 3.00
C LEU A 87 8.43 0.78 2.22
N LEU A 88 7.92 2.02 2.26
CA LEU A 88 8.59 3.16 1.62
C LEU A 88 9.95 3.46 2.25
N GLY A 89 10.02 3.45 3.59
CA GLY A 89 11.24 3.63 4.35
C GLY A 89 12.27 2.54 4.03
N PHE A 90 11.85 1.29 3.95
CA PHE A 90 12.71 0.18 3.55
C PHE A 90 13.34 0.41 2.17
N TYR A 91 12.51 0.73 1.17
CA TYR A 91 12.97 0.90 -0.20
C TYR A 91 13.89 2.11 -0.39
N TYR A 92 13.47 3.30 0.08
CA TYR A 92 14.28 4.50 -0.09
C TYR A 92 15.53 4.47 0.79
N GLY A 93 15.45 3.91 2.01
CA GLY A 93 16.63 3.73 2.86
C GLY A 93 17.64 2.76 2.26
N GLY A 94 17.18 1.64 1.70
CA GLY A 94 18.03 0.67 1.02
C GLY A 94 18.67 1.23 -0.25
N THR A 95 17.90 1.88 -1.12
CA THR A 95 18.41 2.43 -2.39
C THR A 95 19.44 3.55 -2.19
N ILE A 96 19.24 4.44 -1.22
CA ILE A 96 20.19 5.54 -0.93
C ILE A 96 21.49 5.02 -0.32
N THR A 97 21.45 3.85 0.34
CA THR A 97 22.62 3.30 1.07
C THR A 97 23.21 2.06 0.42
N ASN A 98 23.11 1.98 -0.91
CA ASN A 98 23.70 0.91 -1.72
C ASN A 98 23.27 -0.49 -1.27
N ASN A 99 21.97 -0.66 -0.99
CA ASN A 99 21.33 -1.89 -0.53
C ASN A 99 21.83 -2.43 0.82
N ASN A 100 22.28 -1.55 1.73
CA ASN A 100 22.62 -1.98 3.08
C ASN A 100 21.34 -2.40 3.86
N PRO A 101 21.22 -3.69 4.27
CA PRO A 101 20.02 -4.21 4.90
C PRO A 101 19.76 -3.61 6.28
N GLN A 102 20.81 -3.26 7.03
CA GLN A 102 20.63 -2.65 8.36
C GLN A 102 19.98 -1.28 8.26
N ILE A 103 20.39 -0.48 7.27
CA ILE A 103 19.87 0.87 7.09
C ILE A 103 18.45 0.81 6.53
N ALA A 104 18.17 -0.12 5.61
CA ALA A 104 16.82 -0.36 5.10
C ALA A 104 15.83 -0.77 6.22
N ILE A 105 16.25 -1.62 7.16
CA ILE A 105 15.42 -1.98 8.31
C ILE A 105 15.23 -0.78 9.25
N ALA A 106 16.31 -0.04 9.55
CA ALA A 106 16.25 1.13 10.41
C ALA A 106 15.32 2.22 9.84
N SER A 107 15.38 2.48 8.53
CA SER A 107 14.51 3.44 7.85
C SER A 107 13.06 2.96 7.78
N ALA A 108 12.82 1.65 7.67
CA ALA A 108 11.47 1.08 7.77
C ALA A 108 10.84 1.30 9.15
N VAL A 109 11.61 1.01 10.22
CA VAL A 109 11.18 1.23 11.60
C VAL A 109 10.93 2.72 11.85
N PHE A 110 11.85 3.58 11.41
CA PHE A 110 11.72 5.02 11.54
C PHE A 110 10.47 5.54 10.80
N GLY A 111 10.25 5.11 9.57
CA GLY A 111 9.06 5.47 8.78
C GLY A 111 7.76 5.05 9.48
N GLY A 112 7.72 3.85 10.06
CA GLY A 112 6.58 3.36 10.84
C GLY A 112 6.30 4.21 12.09
N ILE A 113 7.34 4.59 12.85
CA ILE A 113 7.19 5.44 14.05
C ILE A 113 6.71 6.84 13.67
N VAL A 114 7.28 7.42 12.60
CA VAL A 114 6.91 8.76 12.12
C VAL A 114 5.43 8.81 11.76
N ILE A 115 4.92 7.83 11.01
CA ILE A 115 3.52 7.85 10.58
C ILE A 115 2.57 7.54 11.75
N ALA A 116 2.93 6.63 12.65
CA ALA A 116 2.15 6.34 13.86
C ALA A 116 2.02 7.59 14.75
N SER A 117 3.11 8.37 14.87
CA SER A 117 3.12 9.64 15.58
C SER A 117 2.31 10.71 14.83
N ALA A 118 2.48 10.80 13.50
CA ALA A 118 1.78 11.78 12.67
C ALA A 118 0.25 11.59 12.71
N ILE A 119 -0.24 10.35 12.81
CA ILE A 119 -1.68 10.05 12.98
C ILE A 119 -2.25 10.65 14.28
N ILE A 120 -1.42 10.81 15.32
CA ILE A 120 -1.82 11.39 16.61
C ILE A 120 -1.72 12.92 16.58
N PHE A 121 -0.64 13.47 16.01
CA PHE A 121 -0.29 14.90 16.15
C PHE A 121 -0.68 15.79 14.96
N VAL A 122 -0.85 15.26 13.75
CA VAL A 122 -1.08 16.07 12.53
C VAL A 122 -2.57 16.17 12.19
N ARG A 123 -2.98 17.23 11.47
CA ARG A 123 -4.35 17.41 10.96
C ARG A 123 -4.81 16.15 10.24
N ARG A 124 -5.84 15.49 10.81
CA ARG A 124 -6.37 14.20 10.37
C ARG A 124 -6.68 14.10 8.87
N LYS A 125 -7.05 15.21 8.22
CA LYS A 125 -7.41 15.22 6.79
C LYS A 125 -6.23 14.84 5.87
N PHE A 126 -5.06 15.46 6.06
CA PHE A 126 -3.90 15.22 5.17
C PHE A 126 -3.31 13.82 5.36
N VAL A 127 -3.20 13.37 6.61
CA VAL A 127 -2.70 12.03 6.92
C VAL A 127 -3.67 10.96 6.44
N ALA A 128 -4.99 11.17 6.61
CA ALA A 128 -5.98 10.23 6.09
C ALA A 128 -5.87 10.08 4.57
N VAL A 129 -5.79 11.18 3.81
CA VAL A 129 -5.65 11.12 2.36
C VAL A 129 -4.35 10.47 1.93
N ALA A 130 -3.22 10.81 2.55
CA ALA A 130 -1.94 10.16 2.25
C ALA A 130 -1.99 8.64 2.49
N VAL A 131 -2.52 8.20 3.64
CA VAL A 131 -2.65 6.77 3.97
C VAL A 131 -3.61 6.08 3.01
N THR A 132 -4.76 6.69 2.68
CA THR A 132 -5.72 6.13 1.73
C THR A 132 -5.11 5.98 0.34
N VAL A 133 -4.34 6.97 -0.12
CA VAL A 133 -3.63 6.91 -1.40
C VAL A 133 -2.62 5.76 -1.41
N VAL A 134 -1.72 5.69 -0.43
CA VAL A 134 -0.72 4.61 -0.41
C VAL A 134 -1.38 3.24 -0.26
N GLY A 135 -2.41 3.12 0.58
CA GLY A 135 -3.19 1.88 0.74
C GLY A 135 -3.90 1.45 -0.55
N THR A 136 -4.36 2.41 -1.36
CA THR A 136 -4.95 2.13 -2.67
C THR A 136 -3.90 1.63 -3.65
N VAL A 137 -2.74 2.31 -3.73
CA VAL A 137 -1.62 1.87 -4.57
C VAL A 137 -1.09 0.50 -4.11
N ALA A 138 -1.04 0.25 -2.80
CA ALA A 138 -0.64 -1.03 -2.23
C ALA A 138 -1.64 -2.15 -2.56
N SER A 139 -2.95 -1.88 -2.48
CA SER A 139 -4.01 -2.83 -2.88
C SER A 139 -3.86 -3.22 -4.34
N TYR A 140 -3.64 -2.24 -5.20
CA TYR A 140 -3.43 -2.47 -6.64
C TYR A 140 -2.13 -3.23 -6.89
N GLY A 141 -1.03 -2.83 -6.24
CA GLY A 141 0.27 -3.51 -6.33
C GLY A 141 0.16 -4.98 -5.92
N PHE A 142 -0.56 -5.28 -4.83
CA PHE A 142 -0.82 -6.65 -4.41
C PHE A 142 -1.67 -7.42 -5.43
N ALA A 143 -2.74 -6.80 -5.94
CA ALA A 143 -3.60 -7.41 -6.95
C ALA A 143 -2.80 -7.80 -8.20
N PHE A 144 -1.92 -6.89 -8.66
CA PHE A 144 -1.02 -7.12 -9.78
C PHE A 144 -0.03 -8.24 -9.48
N PHE A 145 0.64 -8.19 -8.32
CA PHE A 145 1.61 -9.21 -7.89
C PHE A 145 0.99 -10.62 -7.86
N VAL A 146 -0.18 -10.74 -7.25
CA VAL A 146 -0.92 -12.01 -7.20
C VAL A 146 -1.43 -12.44 -8.57
N ALA A 147 -1.86 -11.51 -9.43
CA ALA A 147 -2.25 -11.83 -10.81
C ALA A 147 -1.07 -12.41 -11.60
N SER A 148 0.12 -11.82 -11.48
CA SER A 148 1.33 -12.34 -12.13
C SER A 148 1.65 -13.77 -11.65
N ILE A 149 1.53 -14.04 -10.35
CA ILE A 149 1.69 -15.38 -9.79
C ILE A 149 0.62 -16.34 -10.33
N ALA A 150 -0.64 -15.92 -10.40
CA ALA A 150 -1.74 -16.72 -10.92
C ALA A 150 -1.50 -17.13 -12.38
N ILE A 151 -1.08 -16.17 -13.22
CA ILE A 151 -0.74 -16.41 -14.63
C ILE A 151 0.43 -17.40 -14.74
N ALA A 152 1.47 -17.25 -13.91
CA ALA A 152 2.59 -18.19 -13.88
C ALA A 152 2.13 -19.62 -13.53
N TYR A 153 1.26 -19.79 -12.53
CA TYR A 153 0.73 -21.12 -12.18
C TYR A 153 -0.17 -21.71 -13.28
N LEU A 154 -0.99 -20.89 -13.93
CA LEU A 154 -1.83 -21.32 -15.06
C LEU A 154 -0.97 -21.78 -16.25
N SER A 155 0.14 -21.10 -16.51
CA SER A 155 1.08 -21.45 -17.58
C SER A 155 1.78 -22.80 -17.37
N VAL A 156 1.93 -23.25 -16.12
CA VAL A 156 2.55 -24.55 -15.77
C VAL A 156 1.48 -25.61 -15.47
N GLN A 157 0.27 -25.45 -16.02
CA GLN A 157 -0.86 -26.38 -15.88
C GLN A 157 -1.31 -26.66 -14.42
N LYS A 158 -0.89 -25.84 -13.46
CA LYS A 158 -1.35 -25.93 -12.05
C LYS A 158 -2.65 -25.15 -11.88
N PHE A 159 -3.70 -25.64 -12.54
CA PHE A 159 -4.99 -24.95 -12.68
C PHE A 159 -5.60 -24.55 -11.33
N LEU A 160 -5.63 -25.45 -10.34
CA LEU A 160 -6.24 -25.18 -9.03
C LEU A 160 -5.54 -24.03 -8.29
N ALA A 161 -4.21 -24.03 -8.27
CA ALA A 161 -3.43 -22.95 -7.66
C ALA A 161 -3.64 -21.62 -8.41
N GLY A 162 -3.64 -21.67 -9.74
CA GLY A 162 -3.92 -20.51 -10.59
C GLY A 162 -5.29 -19.87 -10.32
N VAL A 163 -6.33 -20.68 -10.16
CA VAL A 163 -7.70 -20.20 -9.84
C VAL A 163 -7.78 -19.58 -8.45
N ILE A 164 -7.14 -20.18 -7.43
CA ILE A 164 -7.10 -19.64 -6.07
C ILE A 164 -6.43 -18.26 -6.06
N TRP A 165 -5.24 -18.15 -6.67
CA TRP A 165 -4.53 -16.87 -6.75
C TRP A 165 -5.28 -15.86 -7.62
N GLY A 166 -5.87 -16.29 -8.73
CA GLY A 166 -6.69 -15.43 -9.59
C GLY A 166 -7.89 -14.85 -8.84
N SER A 167 -8.60 -15.68 -8.08
CA SER A 167 -9.74 -15.25 -7.25
C SER A 167 -9.30 -14.24 -6.18
N LEU A 168 -8.13 -14.46 -5.56
CA LEU A 168 -7.56 -13.54 -4.60
C LEU A 168 -7.22 -12.18 -5.23
N SER A 169 -6.67 -12.17 -6.45
CA SER A 169 -6.41 -10.93 -7.20
C SER A 169 -7.69 -10.14 -7.47
N VAL A 170 -8.75 -10.80 -7.94
CA VAL A 170 -10.07 -10.17 -8.18
C VAL A 170 -10.62 -9.56 -6.88
N GLY A 171 -10.48 -10.25 -5.76
CA GLY A 171 -10.87 -9.71 -4.44
C GLY A 171 -10.11 -8.43 -4.08
N TYR A 172 -8.82 -8.34 -4.39
CA TYR A 172 -8.04 -7.12 -4.16
C TYR A 172 -8.32 -6.00 -5.15
N ILE A 173 -8.67 -6.31 -6.40
CA ILE A 173 -9.19 -5.31 -7.35
C ILE A 173 -10.47 -4.68 -6.79
N TRP A 174 -11.38 -5.51 -6.27
CA TRP A 174 -12.60 -5.02 -5.61
C TRP A 174 -12.28 -4.12 -4.41
N LEU A 175 -11.31 -4.50 -3.56
CA LEU A 175 -10.86 -3.67 -2.43
C LEU A 175 -10.22 -2.35 -2.90
N THR A 176 -9.51 -2.36 -4.03
CA THR A 176 -8.90 -1.17 -4.64
C THR A 176 -9.96 -0.18 -5.09
N ILE A 177 -11.01 -0.67 -5.79
CA ILE A 177 -12.14 0.17 -6.22
C ILE A 177 -12.85 0.80 -5.02
N ASN A 178 -13.05 0.04 -3.94
CA ASN A 178 -13.64 0.56 -2.70
C ASN A 178 -12.76 1.64 -2.05
N SER A 179 -11.45 1.43 -2.00
CA SER A 179 -10.49 2.40 -1.46
C SER A 179 -10.47 3.70 -2.28
N LEU A 180 -10.53 3.60 -3.61
CA LEU A 180 -10.61 4.74 -4.51
C LEU A 180 -11.90 5.54 -4.31
N THR A 181 -13.03 4.85 -4.10
CA THR A 181 -14.31 5.49 -3.79
C THR A 181 -14.25 6.28 -2.48
N LEU A 182 -13.53 5.76 -1.47
CA LEU A 182 -13.32 6.46 -0.20
C LEU A 182 -12.39 7.66 -0.36
N LEU A 183 -11.34 7.56 -1.18
CA LEU A 183 -10.48 8.69 -1.50
C LEU A 183 -11.28 9.84 -2.14
N VAL A 184 -12.14 9.54 -3.13
CA VAL A 184 -13.00 10.53 -3.77
C VAL A 184 -13.96 11.16 -2.76
N ARG A 185 -14.49 10.38 -1.82
CA ARG A 185 -15.36 10.88 -0.76
C ARG A 185 -14.61 11.79 0.23
N GLU A 186 -13.41 11.40 0.67
CA GLU A 186 -12.55 12.21 1.55
C GLU A 186 -12.12 13.52 0.86
N LEU A 187 -11.91 13.51 -0.46
CA LEU A 187 -11.61 14.70 -1.26
C LEU A 187 -12.82 15.62 -1.46
N ARG A 188 -14.04 15.06 -1.56
CA ARG A 188 -15.28 15.82 -1.75
C ARG A 188 -15.82 16.45 -0.47
N GLU A 189 -15.71 15.74 0.66
CA GLU A 189 -16.12 16.22 1.98
C GLU A 189 -15.04 17.09 2.67
N GLY A 190 -13.86 17.22 2.05
CA GLY A 190 -12.66 17.88 2.58
C GLY A 190 -12.59 19.37 2.32
#